data_AF-S4PRG4-F1
#
_entry.id   AF-S4PRG4-F1
#
_cell.length_a   1.000
_cell.length_b   1.000
_cell.length_c   1.000
_cell.angle_alpha   90.00
_cell.angle_beta   90.00
_cell.angle_gamma   90.00
#
_symmetry.space_group_name_H-M   'P 1'
#
loop_
_entity.id
_entity.type
_entity.pdbx_description
1 polymer ?
#
loop_
_entity_poly.entity_id
_entity_poly.type
_entity_poly.pdbx_seq_one_letter_code
_entity_poly.pdbx_strand_id
1 'polypeptide(L)'
;PPLPTEKINSINNLHFCVLDKIYIEFTQPWWPEFPSNFTILWKDEDKARFNEQETWITEIFGFNTVEYHPNSLVAWIYGAGAMEMEKASNEQVKA
;
A
#
# COMPACT_ATOMS: atom_id res chain seq x y z
N PRO A 1 9.22 -24.07 29.37
CA PRO A 1 8.29 -23.44 30.34
C PRO A 1 7.53 -22.30 29.63
N PRO A 2 6.29 -21.98 30.04
CA PRO A 2 5.56 -20.84 29.50
C PRO A 2 6.27 -19.50 29.80
N LEU A 3 5.99 -18.47 29.00
CA LEU A 3 6.52 -17.13 29.21
C LEU A 3 5.90 -16.49 30.47
N PRO A 4 6.65 -15.66 31.23
CA PRO A 4 6.09 -14.86 32.30
C PRO A 4 4.99 -13.92 31.78
N THR A 5 3.97 -13.66 32.62
CA THR A 5 2.84 -12.79 32.29
C THR A 5 3.27 -11.42 31.80
N GLU A 6 4.33 -10.84 32.38
CA GLU A 6 4.86 -9.55 31.96
C GLU A 6 5.28 -9.54 30.48
N LYS A 7 5.98 -10.59 30.01
CA LYS A 7 6.38 -10.71 28.60
C LYS A 7 5.19 -10.89 27.68
N ILE A 8 4.19 -11.67 28.09
CA ILE A 8 2.95 -11.85 27.32
C ILE A 8 2.23 -10.51 27.18
N ASN A 9 2.12 -9.75 28.27
CA ASN A 9 1.53 -8.42 28.26
C ASN A 9 2.31 -7.46 27.36
N SER A 10 3.65 -7.48 27.39
CA SER A 10 4.46 -6.68 26.47
C SER A 10 4.19 -7.03 25.01
N ILE A 11 4.11 -8.32 24.67
CA ILE A 11 3.82 -8.77 23.29
C ILE A 11 2.44 -8.27 22.84
N ASN A 12 1.41 -8.45 23.68
CA ASN A 12 0.03 -8.09 23.32
C ASN A 12 -0.19 -6.57 23.20
N ASN A 13 0.63 -5.75 23.87
CA ASN A 13 0.52 -4.29 23.83
C ASN A 13 1.46 -3.64 22.79
N LEU A 14 2.37 -4.42 22.19
CA LEU A 14 3.17 -3.95 21.07
C LEU A 14 2.31 -3.96 19.80
N HIS A 15 2.11 -2.78 19.22
CA HIS A 15 1.41 -2.65 17.96
C HIS A 15 2.34 -3.02 16.81
N PHE A 16 1.84 -3.87 15.91
CA PHE A 16 2.51 -4.20 14.65
C PHE A 16 1.67 -3.63 13.50
N CYS A 17 2.34 -3.03 12.53
CA CYS A 17 1.71 -2.51 11.33
C CYS A 17 2.06 -3.40 10.14
N VAL A 18 1.08 -3.64 9.27
CA VAL A 18 1.29 -4.23 7.95
C VAL A 18 1.63 -3.10 6.99
N LEU A 19 2.67 -3.28 6.18
CA LEU A 19 3.15 -2.29 5.22
C LEU A 19 3.54 -3.02 3.94
N ASP A 20 2.93 -2.62 2.83
CA ASP A 20 3.16 -3.24 1.54
C ASP A 20 3.69 -2.26 0.50
N LYS A 21 4.28 -2.86 -0.53
CA LYS A 21 4.77 -2.19 -1.74
C LYS A 21 4.13 -2.84 -2.95
N ILE A 22 3.45 -2.04 -3.77
CA ILE A 22 2.86 -2.50 -5.02
C ILE A 22 3.69 -1.91 -6.16
N TYR A 23 4.41 -2.76 -6.88
CA TYR A 23 5.23 -2.35 -8.02
C TYR A 23 4.39 -2.34 -9.29
N ILE A 24 4.34 -1.21 -9.97
CA ILE A 24 3.54 -0.99 -11.16
C ILE A 24 4.48 -0.60 -12.30
N GLU A 25 4.54 -1.43 -13.33
CA GLU A 25 5.32 -1.19 -14.54
C GLU A 25 4.43 -0.63 -15.65
N PHE A 26 4.88 0.46 -16.27
CA PHE A 26 4.20 1.12 -17.37
C PHE A 26 4.97 0.91 -18.67
N THR A 27 4.30 0.95 -19.82
CA THR A 27 4.96 0.88 -21.13
C THR A 27 5.95 2.04 -21.34
N GLN A 28 5.59 3.22 -20.83
CA GLN A 28 6.40 4.44 -20.85
C GLN A 28 6.14 5.26 -19.58
N PRO A 29 7.14 5.98 -19.05
CA PRO A 29 6.95 6.84 -17.88
C PRO A 29 6.03 8.02 -18.23
N TRP A 30 5.05 8.29 -17.35
CA TRP A 30 4.13 9.42 -17.49
C TRP A 30 4.40 10.55 -16.47
N TRP A 31 5.30 10.32 -15.52
CA TRP A 31 5.70 11.31 -14.52
C TRP A 31 6.68 12.34 -15.10
N PRO A 32 6.71 13.57 -14.55
CA PRO A 32 7.41 14.69 -15.18
C PRO A 32 8.93 14.62 -15.05
N GLU A 33 9.47 14.03 -13.98
CA GLU A 33 10.90 13.99 -13.71
C GLU A 33 11.32 12.73 -12.94
N PHE A 34 12.60 12.38 -12.99
CA PHE A 34 13.16 11.28 -12.20
C PHE A 34 14.24 11.83 -11.23
N PRO A 35 14.15 11.55 -9.92
CA PRO A 35 13.09 10.81 -9.24
C PRO A 35 11.79 11.63 -9.09
N SER A 36 10.65 10.96 -9.04
CA SER A 36 9.36 11.57 -8.68
C SER A 36 8.80 10.95 -7.40
N ASN A 37 8.13 11.79 -6.61
CA ASN A 37 7.36 11.39 -5.43
C ASN A 37 5.97 12.01 -5.49
N PHE A 38 4.95 11.20 -5.31
CA PHE A 38 3.56 11.61 -5.33
C PHE A 38 2.94 11.32 -3.96
N THR A 39 2.31 12.33 -3.38
CA THR A 39 1.44 12.15 -2.20
C THR A 39 0.00 12.19 -2.67
N ILE A 40 -0.79 11.19 -2.29
CA ILE A 40 -2.21 11.11 -2.63
C ILE A 40 -3.02 11.61 -1.45
N LEU A 41 -3.92 12.56 -1.73
CA LEU A 41 -4.96 12.97 -0.80
C LEU A 41 -6.29 12.65 -1.44
N TRP A 42 -6.98 11.67 -0.86
CA TRP A 42 -8.27 11.22 -1.34
C TRP A 42 -9.38 12.14 -0.86
N LYS A 43 -10.21 12.61 -1.80
CA LYS A 43 -11.49 13.23 -1.46
C LYS A 43 -12.55 12.15 -1.31
N ASP A 44 -13.55 12.42 -0.47
CA ASP A 44 -14.62 11.45 -0.22
C ASP A 44 -15.40 11.10 -1.50
N GLU A 45 -15.56 12.07 -2.42
CA GLU A 45 -16.23 11.80 -3.70
C GLU A 45 -15.41 10.88 -4.61
N ASP A 46 -14.08 10.92 -4.52
CA ASP A 46 -13.20 10.02 -5.27
C ASP A 46 -13.23 8.61 -4.66
N LYS A 47 -13.27 8.51 -3.32
CA LYS A 47 -13.37 7.22 -2.61
C LYS A 47 -14.67 6.49 -2.96
N ALA A 48 -15.77 7.22 -3.10
CA ALA A 48 -17.09 6.65 -3.41
C ALA A 48 -17.18 5.99 -4.80
N ARG A 49 -16.15 6.13 -5.65
CA ARG A 49 -16.11 5.54 -6.99
C ARG A 49 -15.65 4.08 -7.00
N PHE A 50 -15.06 3.60 -5.91
CA PHE A 50 -14.54 2.25 -5.78
C PHE A 50 -15.60 1.35 -5.15
N ASN A 51 -15.71 0.11 -5.65
CA ASN A 51 -16.57 -0.89 -5.02
C ASN A 51 -15.92 -1.45 -3.74
N GLU A 52 -16.67 -2.22 -2.96
CA GLU A 52 -16.20 -2.79 -1.68
C GLU A 52 -14.88 -3.56 -1.82
N GLN A 53 -14.67 -4.28 -2.93
CA GLN A 53 -13.47 -5.07 -3.18
C GLN A 53 -12.24 -4.23 -3.57
N GLU A 54 -12.46 -2.97 -3.95
CA GLU A 54 -11.43 -2.03 -4.41
C GLU A 54 -11.16 -0.91 -3.40
N THR A 55 -11.92 -0.85 -2.30
CA THR A 55 -11.77 0.21 -1.29
C THR A 55 -10.35 0.35 -0.75
N TRP A 56 -9.57 -0.72 -0.73
CA TRP A 56 -8.16 -0.71 -0.34
C TRP A 56 -7.30 0.22 -1.21
N ILE A 57 -7.67 0.45 -2.49
CA ILE A 57 -6.97 1.37 -3.39
C ILE A 57 -6.97 2.79 -2.80
N THR A 58 -8.05 3.15 -2.11
CA THR A 58 -8.20 4.47 -1.47
C THR A 58 -7.34 4.66 -0.22
N GLU A 59 -6.63 3.62 0.21
CA GLU A 59 -5.67 3.65 1.32
C GLU A 59 -4.22 3.76 0.82
N ILE A 60 -3.99 3.74 -0.50
CA ILE A 60 -2.69 4.11 -1.06
C ILE A 60 -2.46 5.60 -0.79
N PHE A 61 -1.34 5.92 -0.14
CA PHE A 61 -1.02 7.29 0.27
C PHE A 61 0.07 7.94 -0.58
N GLY A 62 0.78 7.17 -1.41
CA GLY A 62 1.80 7.75 -2.27
C GLY A 62 2.47 6.77 -3.23
N PHE A 63 3.21 7.35 -4.18
CA PHE A 63 4.03 6.63 -5.15
C PHE A 63 5.44 7.21 -5.23
N ASN A 64 6.43 6.36 -5.51
CA ASN A 64 7.79 6.78 -5.85
C ASN A 64 8.26 6.13 -7.14
N THR A 65 9.11 6.82 -7.89
CA THR A 65 9.92 6.19 -8.94
C THR A 65 10.89 5.19 -8.34
N VAL A 66 11.11 4.07 -9.05
CA VAL A 66 12.02 3.01 -8.62
C VAL A 66 13.41 3.20 -9.24
N GLU A 67 14.45 3.21 -8.41
CA GLU A 67 15.83 3.36 -8.88
C GLU A 67 16.22 2.23 -9.85
N TYR A 68 16.91 2.56 -10.94
CA TYR A 68 17.30 1.62 -12.01
C TYR A 68 16.15 0.95 -12.78
N HIS A 69 14.89 1.33 -12.52
CA HIS A 69 13.70 0.85 -13.23
C HIS A 69 12.89 2.04 -13.77
N PRO A 70 13.29 2.62 -14.93
CA PRO A 70 12.78 3.90 -15.43
C PRO A 70 11.29 3.90 -15.81
N ASN A 71 10.66 2.73 -15.85
CA ASN A 71 9.27 2.53 -16.22
C ASN A 71 8.40 2.07 -15.04
N SER A 72 8.93 2.09 -13.81
CA SER A 72 8.24 1.54 -12.65
C SER A 72 7.99 2.58 -11.56
N LEU A 73 6.79 2.52 -10.97
CA LEU A 73 6.45 3.15 -9.70
C LEU A 73 6.29 2.09 -8.60
N VAL A 74 6.58 2.47 -7.37
CA VAL A 74 6.16 1.74 -6.18
C VAL A 74 5.07 2.53 -5.47
N ALA A 75 3.91 1.90 -5.28
CA ALA A 75 2.83 2.42 -4.45
C ALA A 75 3.01 1.95 -3.01
N TRP A 76 2.66 2.81 -2.06
CA TRP A 76 2.73 2.51 -0.63
C TRP A 76 1.36 2.49 0.01
N ILE A 77 1.14 1.47 0.83
CA ILE A 77 -0.09 1.23 1.57
C ILE A 77 0.26 0.56 2.91
N TYR A 78 -0.47 0.89 3.97
CA TYR A 78 -0.26 0.27 5.29
C TYR A 78 -1.59 0.00 6.00
N GLY A 79 -1.52 -0.73 7.11
CA GLY A 79 -2.65 -0.97 8.00
C GLY A 79 -3.74 -1.82 7.34
N ALA A 80 -5.00 -1.46 7.58
CA ALA A 80 -6.15 -2.23 7.10
C ALA A 80 -6.22 -2.31 5.57
N GLY A 81 -5.88 -1.22 4.86
CA GLY A 81 -5.83 -1.23 3.41
C GLY A 81 -4.84 -2.25 2.85
N ALA A 82 -3.65 -2.36 3.46
CA ALA A 82 -2.66 -3.36 3.06
C ALA A 82 -3.18 -4.79 3.28
N MET A 83 -3.76 -5.06 4.47
CA MET A 83 -4.35 -6.37 4.77
C MET A 83 -5.51 -6.76 3.84
N GLU A 84 -6.32 -5.81 3.37
CA GLU A 84 -7.37 -6.09 2.39
C GLU A 84 -6.79 -6.30 0.99
N MET A 85 -5.77 -5.51 0.61
CA MET A 85 -5.06 -5.68 -0.66
C MET A 85 -4.40 -7.06 -0.78
N GLU A 86 -3.78 -7.57 0.29
CA GLU A 86 -3.15 -8.91 0.30
C GLU A 86 -4.13 -10.06 -0.04
N LYS A 87 -5.45 -9.85 0.12
CA LYS A 87 -6.48 -10.84 -0.21
C LYS A 87 -6.86 -10.81 -1.69
N ALA A 88 -6.52 -9.75 -2.41
CA ALA A 88 -6.82 -9.59 -3.82
C ALA A 88 -5.92 -10.51 -4.68
N SER A 89 -6.46 -11.04 -5.77
CA SER A 89 -5.65 -11.75 -6.75
C SER A 89 -4.75 -10.79 -7.52
N ASN A 90 -3.69 -11.32 -8.14
CA ASN A 90 -2.81 -10.51 -9.00
C ASN A 90 -3.57 -9.86 -10.15
N GLU A 91 -4.61 -10.51 -10.68
CA GLU A 91 -5.47 -9.96 -11.73
C GLU A 91 -6.27 -8.77 -11.22
N GLN A 92 -6.79 -8.84 -9.99
CA GLN A 92 -7.55 -7.75 -9.36
C GLN A 92 -6.66 -6.54 -9.05
N VAL A 93 -5.38 -6.76 -8.73
CA VAL A 93 -4.40 -5.67 -8.49
C VAL A 93 -3.94 -5.00 -9.80
N LYS A 94 -3.98 -5.72 -10.93
CA LYS A 94 -3.51 -5.23 -12.24
C LYS A 94 -4.55 -4.48 -13.09
N ALA A 95 -5.84 -4.60 -12.73
CA ALA A 95 -6.97 -4.25 -13.60
C ALA A 95 -7.10 -2.75 -13.90
#